data_AF-A0A1I1A1H4-F1
#
_entry.id   AF-A0A1I1A1H4-F1
#
_cell.length_a   1.000
_cell.length_b   1.000
_cell.length_c   1.000
_cell.angle_alpha   90.00
_cell.angle_beta   90.00
_cell.angle_gamma   90.00
#
_symmetry.space_group_name_H-M   'P 1'
#
loop_
_entity.id
_entity.type
_entity.pdbx_description
1 polymer ?
#
loop_
_entity_poly.entity_id
_entity_poly.type
_entity_poly.pdbx_seq_one_letter_code
_entity_poly.pdbx_strand_id
1 'polypeptide(L)'
;MPTDMPSGMPDGERPEGGPGGMGGGMGGSNVLVERFTAVEEWADLVEQAKADLTADLFDSGYAEEVLDQWESMLTDRAGDLVDAATVREEADAIRAKLG
;
A
#
# COMPACT_ATOMS: atom_id res chain seq x y z
N MET A 1 59.91 20.75 0.98
CA MET A 1 59.16 19.61 0.41
C MET A 1 58.39 20.13 -0.79
N PRO A 2 58.44 19.46 -1.95
CA PRO A 2 57.81 19.92 -3.19
C PRO A 2 56.29 20.08 -3.07
N THR A 3 55.80 21.14 -3.70
CA THR A 3 54.43 21.44 -4.11
C THR A 3 54.03 20.53 -5.25
N ASP A 4 52.94 19.77 -5.09
CA ASP A 4 51.93 19.45 -6.14
C ASP A 4 50.95 18.37 -5.63
N MET A 5 49.80 18.81 -5.12
CA MET A 5 48.59 17.98 -5.06
C MET A 5 47.79 18.30 -6.33
N PRO A 6 47.26 17.29 -7.07
CA PRO A 6 46.50 17.53 -8.29
C PRO A 6 45.31 18.45 -8.02
N SER A 7 45.33 19.61 -8.66
CA SER A 7 44.20 20.51 -8.74
C SER A 7 43.11 19.89 -9.62
N GLY A 8 41.94 19.62 -9.03
CA GLY A 8 40.70 19.39 -9.78
C GLY A 8 39.98 18.10 -9.45
N MET A 9 39.27 18.06 -8.32
CA MET A 9 37.94 17.45 -8.34
C MET A 9 36.95 18.59 -8.62
N PRO A 10 36.03 18.47 -9.60
CA PRO A 10 34.95 19.44 -9.74
C PRO A 10 34.16 19.50 -8.43
N ASP A 11 33.73 20.70 -8.05
CA ASP A 11 32.84 20.96 -6.92
C ASP A 11 31.48 20.26 -7.18
N GLY A 12 31.46 18.95 -6.98
CA GLY A 12 30.24 18.20 -6.77
C GLY A 12 29.83 18.49 -5.34
N GLU A 13 28.88 19.41 -5.19
CA GLU A 13 28.16 19.62 -3.94
C GLU A 13 27.69 18.26 -3.43
N ARG A 14 28.34 17.80 -2.37
CA ARG A 14 27.89 16.64 -1.63
C ARG A 14 26.56 17.06 -1.01
N PRO A 15 25.45 16.32 -1.22
CA PRO A 15 24.22 16.60 -0.50
C PRO A 15 24.55 16.64 1.00
N GLU A 16 24.29 17.79 1.63
CA GLU A 16 24.43 17.91 3.08
C GLU A 16 23.42 16.97 3.73
N GLY A 17 23.93 15.89 4.33
CA GLY A 17 23.08 14.87 4.94
C GLY A 17 23.83 13.61 5.35
N GLY A 18 24.98 13.76 6.00
CA GLY A 18 25.62 12.69 6.76
C GLY A 18 24.89 12.40 8.09
N PRO A 19 25.23 11.30 8.76
CA PRO A 19 24.31 10.41 9.45
C PRO A 19 23.83 10.98 10.81
N GLY A 20 22.52 11.20 10.97
CA GLY A 20 21.96 11.63 12.26
C GLY A 20 20.60 12.35 12.29
N GLY A 21 19.95 12.61 11.14
CA GLY A 21 18.67 13.35 11.11
C GLY A 21 17.44 12.44 11.06
N MET A 22 16.99 11.92 12.21
CA MET A 22 15.58 11.55 12.36
C MET A 22 14.75 12.84 12.48
N GLY A 23 14.15 13.29 11.39
CA GLY A 23 13.18 14.39 11.47
C GLY A 23 12.83 15.04 10.15
N GLY A 24 11.56 14.91 9.76
CA GLY A 24 10.88 15.89 8.89
C GLY A 24 10.38 15.34 7.57
N GLY A 25 9.13 14.86 7.53
CA GLY A 25 8.42 14.57 6.28
C GLY A 25 7.37 13.46 6.34
N MET A 26 6.60 13.32 7.42
CA MET A 26 5.39 12.48 7.37
C MET A 26 4.30 13.23 6.60
N GLY A 27 4.24 13.05 5.28
CA GLY A 27 3.20 13.68 4.44
C GLY A 27 3.38 13.61 2.93
N GLY A 28 4.44 12.98 2.41
CA GLY A 28 4.62 12.76 0.96
C GLY A 28 4.27 11.33 0.54
N SER A 29 3.99 11.13 -0.75
CA SER A 29 3.98 9.81 -1.38
C SER A 29 5.30 9.10 -1.13
N ASN A 30 5.26 7.76 -1.04
CA ASN A 30 6.46 6.97 -0.81
C ASN A 30 7.38 7.08 -2.03
N VAL A 31 8.60 7.61 -1.83
CA VAL A 31 9.59 7.81 -2.91
C VAL A 31 9.90 6.53 -3.68
N LEU A 32 9.81 5.35 -3.07
CA LEU A 32 10.02 4.09 -3.76
C LEU A 32 8.88 3.79 -4.73
N VAL A 33 7.64 4.10 -4.37
CA VAL A 33 6.47 3.95 -5.26
C VAL A 33 6.65 4.86 -6.46
N GLU A 34 6.94 6.15 -6.23
CA GLU A 34 7.14 7.12 -7.30
C GLU A 34 8.22 6.69 -8.29
N ARG A 35 9.36 6.20 -7.78
CA ARG A 35 10.48 5.76 -8.63
C ARG A 35 10.17 4.47 -9.37
N PHE A 36 9.44 3.55 -8.76
CA PHE A 36 9.06 2.29 -9.39
C PHE A 36 8.05 2.52 -10.52
N THR A 37 7.01 3.30 -10.28
CA THR A 37 5.95 3.57 -11.25
C THR A 37 6.31 4.65 -12.28
N ALA A 38 7.47 5.31 -12.15
CA ALA A 38 7.97 6.23 -13.18
C ALA A 38 8.53 5.50 -14.42
N VAL A 39 8.83 4.20 -14.30
CA VAL A 39 9.20 3.35 -15.42
C VAL A 39 7.93 2.70 -15.97
N GLU A 40 7.58 3.02 -17.21
CA GLU A 40 6.34 2.58 -17.86
C GLU A 40 6.15 1.06 -17.79
N GLU A 41 7.17 0.28 -18.17
CA GLU A 41 7.15 -1.19 -18.09
C GLU A 41 6.82 -1.72 -16.69
N TRP A 42 7.30 -1.05 -15.63
CA TRP A 42 7.04 -1.48 -14.25
C TRP A 42 5.70 -0.99 -13.73
N ALA A 43 5.23 0.16 -14.18
CA ALA A 43 3.88 0.65 -13.90
C ALA A 43 2.83 -0.30 -14.51
N ASP A 44 3.06 -0.79 -15.73
CA ASP A 44 2.18 -1.76 -16.39
C ASP A 44 2.05 -3.06 -15.60
N LEU A 45 3.13 -3.52 -14.95
CA LEU A 45 3.08 -4.69 -14.06
C LEU A 45 2.18 -4.46 -12.84
N VAL A 46 2.14 -3.25 -12.28
CA VAL A 46 1.27 -2.91 -11.16
C VAL A 46 -0.19 -2.88 -11.60
N GLU A 47 -0.48 -2.26 -12.74
CA GLU A 47 -1.84 -2.23 -13.29
C GLU A 47 -2.34 -3.63 -13.67
N GLN A 48 -1.49 -4.47 -14.28
CA GLN A 48 -1.83 -5.86 -14.57
C GLN A 48 -2.11 -6.64 -13.29
N ALA A 49 -1.22 -6.56 -12.29
CA ALA A 49 -1.42 -7.26 -11.01
C ALA A 49 -2.69 -6.79 -10.29
N LYS A 50 -3.02 -5.49 -10.38
CA LYS A 50 -4.25 -4.94 -9.84
C LYS A 50 -5.48 -5.46 -10.58
N ALA A 51 -5.43 -5.54 -11.91
CA ALA A 51 -6.51 -6.10 -12.72
C ALA A 51 -6.74 -7.58 -12.41
N ASP A 52 -5.66 -8.37 -12.35
CA ASP A 52 -5.72 -9.80 -12.01
C ASP A 52 -6.33 -10.00 -10.61
N LEU A 53 -5.86 -9.24 -9.61
CA LEU A 53 -6.38 -9.33 -8.25
C LEU A 53 -7.85 -8.87 -8.18
N THR A 54 -8.25 -7.88 -8.98
CA THR A 54 -9.64 -7.43 -9.03
C THR A 54 -10.53 -8.52 -9.58
N ALA A 55 -10.09 -9.19 -10.65
CA ALA A 55 -10.82 -10.31 -11.23
C ALA A 55 -10.92 -11.49 -10.26
N ASP A 56 -9.81 -11.83 -9.60
CA ASP A 56 -9.72 -12.97 -8.68
C ASP A 56 -10.54 -12.77 -7.41
N LEU A 57 -10.64 -11.54 -6.90
CA LEU A 57 -11.33 -11.26 -5.63
C LEU A 57 -12.77 -10.78 -5.82
N PHE A 58 -13.00 -9.81 -6.71
CA PHE A 58 -14.31 -9.16 -6.83
C PHE A 58 -15.13 -9.75 -7.96
N ASP A 59 -14.60 -9.84 -9.18
CA ASP A 59 -15.37 -10.34 -10.33
C ASP A 59 -15.71 -11.83 -10.21
N SER A 60 -14.88 -12.60 -9.51
CA SER A 60 -15.11 -14.02 -9.22
C SER A 60 -16.22 -14.27 -8.18
N GLY A 61 -16.59 -13.25 -7.40
CA GLY A 61 -17.48 -13.37 -6.24
C GLY A 61 -16.81 -13.87 -4.96
N TYR A 62 -15.49 -14.09 -4.95
CA TYR A 62 -14.78 -14.61 -3.77
C TYR A 62 -14.88 -13.67 -2.55
N ALA A 63 -14.84 -12.36 -2.75
CA ALA A 63 -14.99 -11.39 -1.67
C ALA A 63 -16.36 -11.49 -0.97
N GLU A 64 -17.44 -11.75 -1.73
CA GLU A 64 -18.78 -11.99 -1.18
C GLU A 64 -18.82 -13.29 -0.37
N GLU A 65 -18.22 -14.36 -0.90
CA GLU A 65 -18.14 -15.65 -0.21
C GLU A 65 -17.44 -15.54 1.15
N VAL A 66 -16.33 -14.79 1.20
CA VAL A 66 -15.59 -14.54 2.45
C VAL A 66 -16.42 -13.70 3.42
N LEU A 67 -17.14 -12.69 2.92
CA LEU A 67 -18.01 -11.85 3.75
C LEU A 67 -19.15 -12.66 4.37
N ASP A 68 -19.81 -13.51 3.59
CA ASP A 68 -20.88 -14.41 4.07
C ASP A 68 -20.36 -15.38 5.14
N GLN A 69 -19.14 -15.91 4.97
CA GLN A 69 -18.51 -16.77 5.97
C GLN A 69 -18.25 -16.04 7.29
N TRP A 70 -17.80 -14.79 7.25
CA TRP A 70 -17.57 -13.99 8.45
C TRP A 70 -18.87 -13.59 9.13
N GLU A 71 -19.89 -13.20 8.36
CA GLU A 71 -21.22 -12.90 8.87
C GLU A 71 -21.78 -14.09 9.65
N SER A 72 -21.80 -15.28 9.03
CA SER A 72 -22.26 -16.52 9.66
C SER A 72 -21.44 -16.87 10.91
N MET A 73 -20.12 -16.77 10.84
CA MET A 73 -19.26 -17.04 12.00
C MET A 73 -19.60 -16.15 13.20
N LEU A 74 -19.79 -14.85 12.96
CA LEU A 74 -20.08 -13.88 14.02
C LEU A 74 -21.49 -14.07 14.58
N THR A 75 -22.49 -14.30 13.72
CA THR A 75 -23.87 -14.54 14.18
C THR A 75 -23.99 -15.84 14.97
N ASP A 76 -23.24 -16.89 14.59
CA ASP A 76 -23.34 -18.20 15.22
C ASP A 76 -22.53 -18.32 16.51
N ARG A 77 -21.40 -17.61 16.63
CA ARG A 77 -20.42 -17.83 17.70
C ARG A 77 -20.16 -16.65 18.61
N ALA A 78 -20.58 -15.44 18.25
CA ALA A 78 -20.27 -14.21 18.98
C ALA A 78 -21.51 -13.37 19.31
N GLY A 79 -22.70 -13.96 19.26
CA GLY A 79 -23.97 -13.26 19.51
C GLY A 79 -24.14 -12.71 20.94
N ASP A 80 -23.28 -13.11 21.88
CA ASP A 80 -23.18 -12.56 23.23
C ASP A 80 -22.31 -11.29 23.32
N LEU A 81 -21.48 -11.02 22.30
CA LEU A 81 -20.58 -9.87 22.23
C LEU A 81 -21.10 -8.78 21.29
N VAL A 82 -21.74 -9.16 20.19
CA VAL A 82 -22.22 -8.23 19.15
C VAL A 82 -23.60 -8.66 18.68
N ASP A 83 -24.53 -7.69 18.60
CA ASP A 83 -25.87 -7.93 18.11
C ASP A 83 -25.86 -8.33 16.62
N ALA A 84 -26.64 -9.36 16.27
CA ALA A 84 -26.73 -9.84 14.89
C ALA A 84 -27.27 -8.78 13.91
N ALA A 85 -28.00 -7.78 14.40
CA ALA A 85 -28.43 -6.64 13.59
C ALA A 85 -27.24 -5.77 13.16
N THR A 86 -26.31 -5.49 14.07
CA THR A 86 -25.08 -4.75 13.78
C THR A 86 -24.19 -5.49 12.79
N VAL A 87 -24.03 -6.81 12.96
CA VAL A 87 -23.24 -7.63 12.03
C VAL A 87 -23.81 -7.54 10.61
N ARG A 88 -25.13 -7.65 10.46
CA ARG A 88 -25.81 -7.52 9.16
C ARG A 88 -25.65 -6.13 8.54
N GLU A 89 -25.84 -5.07 9.31
CA GLU A 89 -25.70 -3.69 8.83
C GLU A 89 -24.27 -3.41 8.32
N GLU A 90 -23.25 -3.86 9.06
CA GLU A 90 -21.85 -3.70 8.68
C GLU A 90 -21.49 -4.57 7.46
N ALA A 91 -21.99 -5.80 7.39
CA ALA A 91 -21.81 -6.66 6.21
C ALA A 91 -22.40 -6.00 4.96
N ASP A 92 -23.62 -5.44 5.04
CA ASP A 92 -24.24 -4.71 3.93
C ASP A 92 -23.44 -3.45 3.55
N ALA A 93 -22.89 -2.74 4.54
CA ALA A 93 -22.05 -1.56 4.30
C ALA A 93 -20.74 -1.92 3.56
N ILE A 94 -20.13 -3.06 3.89
CA ILE A 94 -18.93 -3.58 3.20
C ILE A 94 -19.30 -4.07 1.80
N ARG A 95 -20.42 -4.80 1.66
CA ARG A 95 -20.92 -5.31 0.38
C ARG A 95 -21.12 -4.18 -0.64
N ALA A 96 -21.66 -3.04 -0.19
CA ALA A 96 -21.78 -1.83 -0.99
C ALA A 96 -20.44 -1.20 -1.45
N LYS A 97 -19.29 -1.73 -1.02
CA LYS A 97 -17.94 -1.33 -1.47
C LYS A 97 -17.29 -2.34 -2.40
N LEU A 98 -17.85 -3.55 -2.56
CA LEU A 98 -17.28 -4.61 -3.39
C LEU A 98 -17.55 -4.38 -4.90
N GLY A 99 -18.55 -3.56 -5.25
CA GLY A 99 -18.88 -3.18 -6.63
C GLY A 99 -19.93 -2.08 -6.70
#